data_AF-E2ABX2-F1
#
_entry.id   AF-E2ABX2-F1
#
_cell.length_a   1.000
_cell.length_b   1.000
_cell.length_c   1.000
_cell.angle_alpha   90.00
_cell.angle_beta   90.00
_cell.angle_gamma   90.00
#
_symmetry.space_group_name_H-M   'P 1'
#
loop_
_entity.id
_entity.type
_entity.pdbx_description
1 polymer ?
#
loop_
_entity_poly.entity_id
_entity_poly.type
_entity_poly.pdbx_seq_one_letter_code
_entity_poly.pdbx_strand_id
1 'polypeptide(L)'
;MAIDSNISKKRASLRTHICDLPRTSGSNLPKLPPNAKFYSRWKRNLQKLVLVSAQHPLTRLIFRSQAAVAFEKRRHSRSPNQWIIHPCSMLRHYVKGYFFIDFISTLPYMWFYPTRILPPGPDSNSVLLIVEFLPILKIIRIPTVRRNVQHINAVIHTFISRIHNNILKLPI
;
A
#
# COMPACT_ATOMS: atom_id res chain seq x y z
N MET A 1 17.37 -20.90 25.74
CA MET A 1 16.19 -20.28 25.08
C MET A 1 16.05 -20.67 23.59
N ALA A 2 16.08 -21.97 23.23
CA ALA A 2 16.02 -22.43 21.82
C ALA A 2 14.80 -23.32 21.48
N ILE A 3 14.00 -23.69 22.50
CA ILE A 3 12.97 -24.73 22.42
C ILE A 3 11.67 -24.22 21.74
N ASP A 4 11.36 -22.94 21.89
CA ASP A 4 10.10 -22.33 21.42
C ASP A 4 9.97 -22.29 19.88
N SER A 5 11.10 -22.06 19.19
CA SER A 5 11.14 -22.03 17.72
C SER A 5 10.82 -23.38 17.08
N ASN A 6 11.18 -24.48 17.73
CA ASN A 6 10.92 -25.84 17.25
C ASN A 6 9.47 -26.25 17.46
N ILE A 7 8.85 -25.86 18.58
CA ILE A 7 7.44 -26.14 18.88
C ILE A 7 6.52 -25.37 17.94
N SER A 8 6.84 -24.09 17.65
CA SER A 8 6.11 -23.28 16.68
C SER A 8 6.19 -23.86 15.26
N LYS A 9 7.38 -24.31 14.82
CA LYS A 9 7.55 -25.01 13.54
C LYS A 9 6.76 -26.32 13.46
N LYS A 10 6.75 -27.11 14.55
CA LYS A 10 6.03 -28.40 14.61
C LYS A 10 4.50 -28.19 14.60
N ARG A 11 3.99 -27.17 15.30
CA ARG A 11 2.57 -26.77 15.25
C ARG A 11 2.14 -26.20 13.89
N ALA A 12 3.03 -25.49 13.20
CA ALA A 12 2.76 -25.00 11.85
C ALA A 12 2.69 -26.16 10.83
N SER A 13 3.55 -27.18 10.99
CA SER A 13 3.59 -28.39 10.16
C SER A 13 2.34 -29.27 10.30
N LEU A 14 1.73 -29.32 11.48
CA LEU A 14 0.52 -30.13 11.74
C LEU A 14 -0.78 -29.50 11.19
N ARG A 15 -0.74 -28.23 10.74
CA ARG A 15 -1.90 -27.51 10.18
C ARG A 15 -1.83 -27.27 8.67
N THR A 16 -0.80 -27.77 8.00
CA THR A 16 -0.70 -27.66 6.53
C THR A 16 -1.41 -28.84 5.91
N HIS A 17 -2.55 -28.56 5.28
CA HIS A 17 -3.20 -29.52 4.41
C HIS A 17 -2.29 -29.81 3.20
N ILE A 18 -2.42 -30.99 2.59
CA ILE A 18 -1.65 -31.37 1.38
C ILE A 18 -1.83 -30.35 0.24
N CYS A 19 -3.00 -29.70 0.18
CA CYS A 19 -3.31 -28.69 -0.83
C CYS A 19 -2.94 -27.25 -0.42
N ASP A 20 -2.34 -27.03 0.76
CA ASP A 20 -1.96 -25.70 1.18
C ASP A 20 -0.72 -25.22 0.41
N LEU A 21 -0.86 -24.08 -0.26
CA LEU A 21 0.24 -23.44 -0.94
C LEU A 21 1.28 -23.00 0.12
N PRO A 22 2.59 -23.27 -0.08
CA PRO A 22 3.61 -22.87 0.87
C PRO A 22 3.52 -21.36 1.11
N ARG A 23 3.37 -20.97 2.38
CA ARG A 23 3.31 -19.56 2.81
C ARG A 23 4.68 -18.91 2.67
N THR A 24 5.05 -18.63 1.42
CA THR A 24 6.21 -17.79 1.09
C THR A 24 5.84 -16.32 1.25
N SER A 25 6.80 -15.41 1.03
CA SER A 25 6.60 -13.95 1.07
C SER A 25 5.52 -13.37 0.11
N GLY A 26 4.69 -14.20 -0.53
CA GLY A 26 3.56 -13.81 -1.39
C GLY A 26 3.94 -13.18 -2.74
N SER A 27 5.21 -12.82 -2.89
CA SER A 27 5.75 -12.09 -4.04
C SER A 27 6.17 -12.99 -5.21
N ASN A 28 6.38 -14.30 -4.99
CA ASN A 28 6.82 -15.28 -6.01
C ASN A 28 8.05 -14.86 -6.87
N LEU A 29 8.75 -13.80 -6.48
CA LEU A 29 9.96 -13.28 -7.11
C LEU A 29 11.20 -13.99 -6.56
N PRO A 30 12.29 -14.08 -7.35
CA PRO A 30 13.56 -14.60 -6.86
C PRO A 30 14.01 -13.81 -5.63
N LYS A 31 14.53 -14.53 -4.64
CA LYS A 31 15.06 -13.92 -3.41
C LYS A 31 16.35 -13.20 -3.76
N LEU A 32 16.44 -11.94 -3.36
CA LEU A 32 17.69 -11.19 -3.42
C LEU A 32 18.64 -11.67 -2.32
N PRO A 33 19.96 -11.66 -2.55
CA PRO A 33 20.94 -11.90 -1.50
C PRO A 33 20.82 -10.83 -0.40
N PRO A 34 21.22 -11.14 0.85
CA PRO A 34 21.16 -10.18 1.96
C PRO A 34 21.99 -8.91 1.67
N ASN A 35 23.11 -9.04 0.95
CA ASN A 35 23.95 -7.92 0.51
C ASN A 35 23.59 -7.36 -0.88
N ALA A 36 22.30 -7.33 -1.24
CA ALA A 36 21.87 -6.73 -2.49
C ALA A 36 21.93 -5.19 -2.44
N LYS A 37 22.47 -4.58 -3.51
CA LYS A 37 22.52 -3.11 -3.71
C LYS A 37 21.14 -2.45 -3.56
N PHE A 38 21.11 -1.17 -3.19
CA PHE A 38 19.86 -0.42 -2.99
C PHE A 38 18.95 -0.45 -4.23
N TYR A 39 19.49 -0.18 -5.42
CA TYR A 39 18.70 -0.14 -6.65
C TYR A 39 17.99 -1.48 -6.96
N SER A 40 18.62 -2.64 -6.69
CA SER A 40 17.96 -3.93 -6.94
C SER A 40 16.83 -4.21 -5.95
N ARG A 41 16.95 -3.74 -4.70
CA ARG A 41 15.87 -3.77 -3.71
C ARG A 41 14.71 -2.85 -4.11
N TRP A 42 15.02 -1.63 -4.54
CA TRP A 42 14.04 -0.66 -5.01
C TRP A 42 13.31 -1.18 -6.26
N LYS A 43 14.05 -1.65 -7.26
CA LYS A 43 13.53 -2.30 -8.48
C LYS A 43 12.57 -3.43 -8.14
N ARG A 44 12.92 -4.30 -7.18
CA ARG A 44 12.04 -5.40 -6.74
C ARG A 44 10.77 -4.87 -6.07
N ASN A 45 10.87 -3.81 -5.28
CA ASN A 45 9.68 -3.20 -4.66
C ASN A 45 8.78 -2.55 -5.70
N LEU A 46 9.34 -1.87 -6.71
CA LEU A 46 8.55 -1.38 -7.84
C LEU A 46 7.89 -2.51 -8.63
N GLN A 47 8.62 -3.61 -8.89
CA GLN A 47 8.08 -4.76 -9.61
C GLN A 47 6.85 -5.35 -8.88
N LYS A 48 6.84 -5.34 -7.54
CA LYS A 48 5.66 -5.77 -6.75
C LYS A 48 4.42 -4.90 -6.98
N LEU A 49 4.59 -3.63 -7.34
CA LEU A 49 3.46 -2.72 -7.61
C LEU A 49 2.80 -3.03 -8.96
N VAL A 50 3.59 -3.46 -9.94
CA VAL A 50 3.15 -3.81 -11.29
C VAL A 50 2.51 -5.21 -11.33
N LEU A 51 3.01 -6.13 -10.50
CA LEU A 51 2.50 -7.49 -10.36
C LEU A 51 1.06 -7.55 -9.81
N VAL A 52 0.40 -8.68 -10.09
CA VAL A 52 -0.92 -9.02 -9.53
C VAL A 52 -0.91 -8.85 -8.00
N SER A 53 -1.92 -8.20 -7.43
CA SER A 53 -2.09 -8.12 -5.98
C SER A 53 -3.19 -9.08 -5.52
N ALA A 54 -2.98 -9.78 -4.40
CA ALA A 54 -4.01 -10.64 -3.81
C ALA A 54 -5.06 -9.83 -3.03
N GLN A 55 -4.70 -8.60 -2.64
CA GLN A 55 -5.54 -7.67 -1.88
C GLN A 55 -6.49 -6.87 -2.78
N HIS A 56 -6.32 -6.93 -4.10
CA HIS A 56 -7.16 -6.19 -5.02
C HIS A 56 -8.55 -6.86 -5.13
N PRO A 57 -9.66 -6.10 -5.06
CA PRO A 57 -11.01 -6.67 -5.02
C PRO A 57 -11.33 -7.51 -6.25
N LEU A 58 -10.89 -7.09 -7.45
CA LEU A 58 -11.13 -7.84 -8.69
C LEU A 58 -10.31 -9.15 -8.77
N THR A 59 -9.22 -9.29 -7.99
CA THR A 59 -8.41 -10.51 -8.03
C THR A 59 -9.20 -11.70 -7.51
N ARG A 60 -10.00 -11.51 -6.45
CA ARG A 60 -10.85 -12.58 -5.90
C ARG A 60 -12.02 -12.96 -6.83
N LEU A 61 -12.44 -12.05 -7.70
CA LEU A 61 -13.49 -12.32 -8.69
C LEU A 61 -12.97 -13.14 -9.87
N ILE A 62 -11.75 -12.83 -10.34
CA ILE A 62 -11.15 -13.49 -11.52
C ILE A 62 -10.44 -14.79 -11.12
N PHE A 63 -9.71 -14.80 -10.00
CA PHE A 63 -8.93 -15.96 -9.56
C PHE A 63 -9.61 -16.65 -8.38
N ARG A 64 -10.04 -17.90 -8.62
CA ARG A 64 -10.73 -18.74 -7.62
C ARG A 64 -9.84 -19.18 -6.44
N SER A 65 -8.52 -19.22 -6.61
CA SER A 65 -7.58 -19.71 -5.60
C SER A 65 -6.29 -18.89 -5.51
N GLN A 66 -5.62 -18.95 -4.36
CA GLN A 66 -4.30 -18.31 -4.17
C GLN A 66 -3.19 -18.95 -5.02
N ALA A 67 -3.35 -20.24 -5.37
CA ALA A 67 -2.45 -20.93 -6.28
C ALA A 67 -2.53 -20.34 -7.70
N ALA A 68 -3.74 -20.03 -8.19
CA ALA A 68 -3.95 -19.38 -9.49
C ALA A 68 -3.29 -17.98 -9.53
N VAL A 69 -3.44 -17.20 -8.45
CA VAL A 69 -2.76 -15.90 -8.32
C VAL A 69 -1.24 -16.06 -8.31
N ALA A 70 -0.71 -17.07 -7.63
CA ALA A 70 0.73 -17.34 -7.59
C ALA A 70 1.27 -17.79 -8.96
N PHE A 71 0.52 -18.64 -9.67
CA PHE A 71 0.85 -19.05 -11.04
C PHE A 71 0.90 -17.85 -11.98
N GLU A 72 -0.11 -16.98 -11.93
CA GLU A 72 -0.18 -15.80 -12.78
C GLU A 72 0.95 -14.80 -12.49
N LYS A 73 1.27 -14.59 -11.20
CA LYS A 73 2.45 -13.81 -10.80
C LYS A 73 3.74 -14.36 -11.38
N ARG A 74 3.92 -15.69 -11.35
CA ARG A 74 5.11 -16.36 -11.91
C ARG A 74 5.16 -16.18 -13.42
N ARG A 75 4.04 -16.38 -14.12
CA ARG A 75 3.90 -16.17 -15.57
C ARG A 75 4.31 -14.76 -15.96
N HIS A 76 3.75 -13.74 -15.30
CA HIS A 76 4.08 -12.34 -15.56
C HIS A 76 5.55 -12.02 -15.30
N SER A 77 6.13 -12.53 -14.21
CA SER A 77 7.54 -12.29 -13.86
C SER A 77 8.55 -12.90 -14.84
N ARG A 78 8.19 -13.99 -15.52
CA ARG A 78 9.05 -14.69 -16.48
C ARG A 78 8.87 -14.20 -17.92
N SER A 79 7.71 -13.61 -18.23
CA SER A 79 7.43 -13.07 -19.56
C SER A 79 8.26 -11.81 -19.85
N PRO A 80 8.53 -11.49 -21.13
CA PRO A 80 9.13 -10.20 -21.52
C PRO A 80 8.28 -9.00 -21.07
N ASN A 81 6.99 -9.23 -20.82
CA ASN A 81 6.00 -8.26 -20.38
C ASN A 81 5.98 -8.02 -18.87
N GLN A 82 7.09 -8.30 -18.16
CA GLN A 82 7.18 -8.17 -16.70
C GLN A 82 6.91 -6.74 -16.17
N TRP A 83 7.03 -5.72 -17.03
CA TRP A 83 6.81 -4.30 -16.71
C TRP A 83 5.41 -3.80 -17.10
N ILE A 84 4.61 -4.64 -17.75
CA ILE A 84 3.24 -4.28 -18.09
C ILE A 84 2.39 -4.35 -16.82
N ILE A 85 1.70 -3.25 -16.51
CA ILE A 85 0.83 -3.12 -15.35
C ILE A 85 -0.33 -4.10 -15.48
N HIS A 86 -0.38 -5.09 -14.60
CA HIS A 86 -1.47 -6.04 -14.56
C HIS A 86 -2.79 -5.34 -14.18
N PRO A 87 -3.94 -5.66 -14.79
CA PRO A 87 -5.23 -5.03 -14.47
C PRO A 87 -5.61 -5.19 -12.99
N CYS A 88 -5.27 -6.33 -12.38
CA CYS A 88 -5.48 -6.61 -10.96
C CYS A 88 -4.30 -6.21 -10.04
N SER A 89 -3.46 -5.27 -10.46
CA SER A 89 -2.41 -4.70 -9.61
C SER A 89 -2.96 -3.60 -8.69
N MET A 90 -2.31 -3.36 -7.54
CA MET A 90 -2.69 -2.23 -6.68
C MET A 90 -2.39 -0.89 -7.35
N LEU A 91 -1.34 -0.84 -8.18
CA LEU A 91 -0.98 0.37 -8.91
C LEU A 91 -2.12 0.80 -9.84
N ARG A 92 -2.71 -0.13 -10.59
CA ARG A 92 -3.84 0.17 -11.48
C ARG A 92 -5.05 0.70 -10.70
N HIS A 93 -5.34 0.11 -9.54
CA HIS A 93 -6.42 0.56 -8.67
C HIS A 93 -6.21 1.97 -8.15
N TYR A 94 -4.98 2.28 -7.70
CA TYR A 94 -4.60 3.61 -7.26
C TYR A 94 -4.69 4.65 -8.39
N VAL A 95 -4.17 4.33 -9.57
CA VAL A 95 -4.20 5.22 -10.73
C VAL A 95 -5.62 5.54 -11.17
N LYS A 96 -6.52 4.54 -11.16
CA LYS A 96 -7.92 4.74 -11.55
C LYS A 96 -8.70 5.59 -10.54
N GLY A 97 -8.40 5.48 -9.25
CA GLY A 97 -9.18 6.14 -8.19
C GLY A 97 -8.58 7.44 -7.67
N TYR A 98 -7.35 7.38 -7.17
CA TYR A 98 -6.77 8.43 -6.32
C TYR A 98 -5.71 9.27 -7.02
N PHE A 99 -5.06 8.76 -8.07
CA PHE A 99 -3.93 9.45 -8.72
C PHE A 99 -4.29 10.84 -9.24
N PHE A 100 -5.42 11.01 -9.94
CA PHE A 100 -5.82 12.33 -10.45
C PHE A 100 -6.06 13.32 -9.31
N ILE A 101 -6.66 12.86 -8.22
CA ILE A 101 -6.95 13.69 -7.06
C ILE A 101 -5.64 14.09 -6.34
N ASP A 102 -4.72 13.14 -6.19
CA ASP A 102 -3.40 13.40 -5.61
C ASP A 102 -2.54 14.31 -6.49
N PHE A 103 -2.64 14.16 -7.82
CA PHE A 103 -1.94 14.99 -8.79
C PHE A 103 -2.44 16.44 -8.73
N ILE A 104 -3.76 16.66 -8.82
CA ILE A 104 -4.37 17.97 -8.71
C ILE A 104 -4.04 18.59 -7.34
N SER A 105 -4.13 17.86 -6.24
CA SER A 105 -3.80 18.41 -4.91
C SER A 105 -2.30 18.75 -4.72
N THR A 106 -1.40 18.21 -5.55
CA THR A 106 0.06 18.50 -5.50
C THR A 106 0.44 19.74 -6.30
N LEU A 107 -0.41 20.20 -7.23
CA LEU A 107 -0.08 21.36 -8.05
C LEU A 107 0.24 22.56 -7.15
N PRO A 108 1.41 23.22 -7.32
CA PRO A 108 1.78 24.37 -6.54
C PRO A 108 0.98 25.58 -7.05
N TYR A 109 -0.29 25.66 -6.64
CA TYR A 109 -1.20 26.77 -6.98
C TYR A 109 -0.59 28.14 -6.63
N MET A 110 0.26 28.17 -5.59
CA MET A 110 1.05 29.33 -5.17
C MET A 110 1.91 29.94 -6.28
N TRP A 111 2.37 29.16 -7.27
CA TRP A 111 3.14 29.67 -8.41
C TRP A 111 2.31 30.63 -9.26
N PHE A 112 1.00 30.43 -9.37
CA PHE A 112 0.13 31.23 -10.24
C PHE A 112 -0.40 32.52 -9.59
N TYR A 113 0.02 32.84 -8.35
CA TYR A 113 -0.40 34.05 -7.63
C TYR A 113 0.30 35.36 -8.08
N PRO A 114 1.57 35.41 -8.53
CA PRO A 114 2.23 36.68 -8.87
C PRO A 114 1.57 37.45 -10.02
N THR A 115 0.83 36.76 -10.90
CA THR A 115 0.14 37.37 -12.05
C THR A 115 -1.30 37.81 -11.77
N ARG A 116 -1.79 37.71 -10.52
CA ARG A 116 -3.20 37.94 -10.16
C ARG A 116 -3.46 39.08 -9.17
N ILE A 117 -2.51 40.03 -9.04
CA ILE A 117 -2.74 41.27 -8.30
C ILE A 117 -3.24 42.32 -9.31
N LEU A 118 -4.49 42.21 -9.76
CA LEU A 118 -5.19 43.37 -10.35
C LEU A 118 -6.17 43.90 -9.29
N PRO A 119 -6.18 45.22 -9.03
CA PRO A 119 -7.10 45.82 -8.06
C PRO A 119 -8.56 45.57 -8.49
N PRO A 120 -9.52 45.58 -7.54
CA PRO A 120 -10.94 45.43 -7.86
C PRO A 120 -11.39 46.58 -8.76
N GLY A 121 -11.58 46.30 -10.05
CA GLY A 121 -12.03 47.23 -11.08
C GLY A 121 -13.36 46.80 -11.71
N PRO A 122 -14.05 47.68 -12.46
CA PRO A 122 -15.40 47.43 -13.00
C PRO A 122 -15.49 46.21 -13.95
N ASP A 123 -14.35 45.73 -14.43
CA ASP A 123 -14.22 44.60 -15.37
C ASP A 123 -13.90 43.27 -14.65
N SER A 124 -14.36 43.15 -13.40
CA SER A 124 -14.03 42.06 -12.49
C SER A 124 -14.58 40.71 -12.99
N ASN A 125 -13.70 39.89 -13.57
CA ASN A 125 -14.02 38.52 -13.95
C ASN A 125 -14.26 37.65 -12.70
N SER A 126 -15.53 37.51 -12.30
CA SER A 126 -15.98 36.76 -11.10
C SER A 126 -15.54 35.29 -11.07
N VAL A 127 -15.11 34.74 -12.21
CA VAL A 127 -14.48 33.41 -12.34
C VAL A 127 -13.22 33.26 -11.46
N LEU A 128 -12.54 34.37 -11.15
CA LEU A 128 -11.34 34.39 -10.30
C LEU A 128 -11.60 34.01 -8.84
N LEU A 129 -12.81 34.28 -8.30
CA LEU A 129 -13.20 33.90 -6.94
C LEU A 129 -13.33 32.38 -6.78
N ILE A 130 -13.73 31.67 -7.85
CA ILE A 130 -13.87 30.20 -7.83
C ILE A 130 -12.49 29.53 -7.69
N VAL A 131 -11.45 30.14 -8.26
CA VAL A 131 -10.05 29.67 -8.16
C VAL A 131 -9.49 29.82 -6.74
N GLU A 132 -10.02 30.77 -5.96
CA GLU A 132 -9.60 31.02 -4.58
C GLU A 132 -10.03 29.90 -3.62
N PHE A 133 -11.07 29.13 -3.95
CA PHE A 133 -11.50 27.94 -3.20
C PHE A 133 -10.65 26.68 -3.51
N LEU A 134 -9.74 26.72 -4.50
CA LEU A 134 -8.86 25.59 -4.83
C LEU A 134 -8.01 25.04 -3.67
N PRO A 135 -7.54 25.83 -2.67
CA PRO A 135 -6.82 25.30 -1.51
C PRO A 135 -7.64 24.30 -0.70
N ILE A 136 -8.98 24.34 -0.77
CA ILE A 136 -9.89 23.39 -0.11
C ILE A 136 -9.71 21.98 -0.68
N LEU A 137 -9.24 21.82 -1.92
CA LEU A 137 -8.93 20.51 -2.51
C LEU A 137 -7.84 19.75 -1.72
N LYS A 138 -7.03 20.43 -0.90
CA LYS A 138 -6.06 19.76 0.00
C LYS A 138 -6.74 18.91 1.08
N ILE A 139 -8.02 19.17 1.41
CA ILE A 139 -8.83 18.38 2.37
C ILE A 139 -8.98 16.93 1.91
N ILE A 140 -8.85 16.65 0.61
CA ILE A 140 -8.99 15.29 0.09
C ILE A 140 -7.89 14.33 0.62
N ARG A 141 -6.81 14.87 1.20
CA ARG A 141 -5.76 14.06 1.85
C ARG A 141 -6.06 13.64 3.29
N ILE A 142 -7.17 14.11 3.89
CA ILE A 142 -7.59 13.75 5.26
C ILE A 142 -7.73 12.24 5.51
N PRO A 143 -8.20 11.40 4.58
CA PRO A 143 -8.28 9.95 4.79
C PRO A 143 -6.92 9.32 5.09
N THR A 144 -5.84 9.84 4.52
CA THR A 144 -4.48 9.38 4.78
C THR A 144 -4.07 9.67 6.22
N VAL A 145 -4.39 10.87 6.73
CA VAL A 145 -4.17 11.23 8.14
C VAL A 145 -4.97 10.32 9.06
N ARG A 146 -6.25 10.06 8.73
CA ARG A 146 -7.10 9.15 9.49
C ARG A 146 -6.51 7.74 9.59
N ARG A 147 -6.00 7.18 8.48
CA ARG A 147 -5.37 5.84 8.48
C ARG A 147 -4.11 5.81 9.35
N ASN A 148 -3.30 6.87 9.31
CA ASN A 148 -2.10 6.96 10.13
C ASN A 148 -2.45 7.02 11.63
N VAL A 149 -3.47 7.82 12.01
CA VAL A 149 -3.96 7.89 13.39
C VAL A 149 -4.52 6.53 13.85
N GLN A 150 -5.29 5.84 13.01
CA GLN A 150 -5.80 4.50 13.33
C GLN A 150 -4.67 3.50 13.57
N HIS A 151 -3.61 3.55 12.77
CA HIS A 151 -2.45 2.67 12.94
C HIS A 151 -1.72 2.95 14.28
N ILE A 152 -1.56 4.23 14.64
CA ILE A 152 -0.97 4.62 15.94
C ILE A 152 -1.84 4.10 17.09
N ASN A 153 -3.15 4.32 17.02
CA ASN A 153 -4.08 3.85 18.05
C ASN A 153 -4.03 2.33 18.21
N ALA A 154 -3.98 1.57 17.12
CA ALA A 154 -3.86 0.12 17.16
C ALA A 154 -2.57 -0.33 17.87
N VAL A 155 -1.43 0.31 17.56
CA VAL A 155 -0.15 0.02 18.22
C VAL A 155 -0.22 0.32 19.73
N ILE A 156 -0.77 1.46 20.12
CA ILE A 156 -0.93 1.84 21.54
C ILE A 156 -1.79 0.83 22.27
N HIS A 157 -2.93 0.42 21.71
CA HIS A 157 -3.79 -0.61 22.30
C HIS A 157 -3.07 -1.95 22.47
N THR A 158 -2.29 -2.39 21.47
CA THR A 158 -1.49 -3.63 21.58
C THR A 158 -0.40 -3.52 22.65
N PHE A 159 0.19 -2.34 22.87
CA PHE A 159 1.19 -2.12 23.91
C PHE A 159 0.55 -2.15 25.30
N ILE A 160 -0.54 -1.42 25.52
CA ILE A 160 -1.26 -1.37 26.81
C ILE A 160 -1.74 -2.78 27.20
N SER A 161 -2.37 -3.50 26.28
CA SER A 161 -2.81 -4.89 26.51
C SER A 161 -1.65 -5.82 26.84
N ARG A 162 -0.47 -5.62 26.25
CA ARG A 162 0.73 -6.42 26.57
C ARG A 162 1.27 -6.12 27.97
N ILE A 163 1.28 -4.86 28.39
CA ILE A 163 1.65 -4.46 29.76
C ILE A 163 0.68 -5.06 30.78
N HIS A 164 -0.63 -4.92 30.55
CA HIS A 164 -1.66 -5.47 31.44
C HIS A 164 -1.53 -6.99 31.61
N ASN A 165 -1.33 -7.72 30.51
CA ASN A 165 -1.11 -9.18 30.55
C ASN A 165 0.20 -9.59 31.23
N ASN A 166 1.24 -8.76 31.19
CA ASN A 166 2.49 -9.03 31.88
C ASN A 166 2.37 -8.79 33.39
N ILE A 167 1.63 -7.76 33.82
CA ILE A 167 1.37 -7.48 35.24
C ILE A 167 0.53 -8.60 35.86
N LEU A 168 -0.52 -9.06 35.18
CA LEU A 168 -1.36 -10.18 35.63
C LEU A 168 -0.64 -11.54 35.70
N LYS A 169 0.56 -11.66 35.13
CA LYS A 169 1.37 -12.89 35.14
C LYS A 169 2.48 -12.88 36.17
N LEU A 170 2.62 -11.83 36.98
CA LEU A 170 3.52 -11.83 38.12
C LEU A 170 2.96 -12.80 39.17
N PRO A 171 3.73 -13.82 39.60
CA PRO A 171 3.32 -14.66 40.71
C PRO A 171 3.28 -13.78 41.97
N ILE A 172 2.12 -13.74 42.61
CA ILE A 172 1.95 -13.19 43.96
C ILE A 172 2.60 -14.16 44.95
#